data_AF-A0A6G9EKK5-F1
#
_entry.id   AF-A0A6G9EKK5-F1
#
_cell.length_a   1.000
_cell.length_b   1.000
_cell.length_c   1.000
_cell.angle_alpha   90.00
_cell.angle_beta   90.00
_cell.angle_gamma   90.00
#
_symmetry.space_group_name_H-M   'P 1'
#
loop_
_entity.id
_entity.type
_entity.pdbx_description
1 polymer ?
#
loop_
_entity_poly.entity_id
_entity_poly.type
_entity_poly.pdbx_seq_one_letter_code
_entity_poly.pdbx_strand_id
1 'polypeptide(L)'
;MAKESHIRNWINTITKKRALHVLNRLGLERFSAINMYSKRIGDTGALPFTLEMSFADQLRFAEADVKAGRIKSFKTVGALMKDLYNDVDD
;
A
#
# COMPACT_ATOMS: atom_id res chain seq x y z
N MET A 1 8.43 -30.30 -2.23
CA MET A 1 7.67 -29.82 -1.06
C MET A 1 8.04 -28.37 -0.83
N ALA A 2 7.05 -27.49 -0.62
CA ALA A 2 7.34 -26.10 -0.27
C ALA A 2 8.03 -26.05 1.09
N LYS A 3 9.07 -25.22 1.24
CA LYS A 3 9.76 -25.02 2.53
C LYS A 3 8.94 -24.05 3.36
N GLU A 4 8.70 -24.39 4.61
CA GLU A 4 8.10 -23.48 5.57
C GLU A 4 9.09 -22.36 5.92
N SER A 5 8.58 -21.15 6.10
CA SER A 5 9.35 -19.98 6.50
C SER A 5 8.68 -19.30 7.70
N HIS A 6 9.48 -18.65 8.54
CA HIS A 6 9.01 -18.01 9.75
C HIS A 6 8.98 -16.50 9.61
N ILE A 7 7.83 -15.88 9.90
CA ILE A 7 7.65 -14.43 9.91
C ILE A 7 7.80 -13.91 11.34
N ARG A 8 8.71 -12.95 11.55
CA ARG A 8 8.85 -12.20 12.81
C ARG A 8 8.58 -10.73 12.53
N ASN A 9 7.63 -10.14 13.26
CA ASN A 9 7.28 -8.73 13.13
C ASN A 9 7.23 -8.02 14.50
N TRP A 10 7.56 -6.73 14.50
CA TRP A 10 7.35 -5.84 15.64
C TRP A 10 5.92 -5.31 15.63
N ILE A 11 5.29 -5.23 16.80
CA ILE A 11 3.94 -4.72 16.96
C ILE A 11 3.80 -4.06 18.34
N ASN A 12 3.10 -2.92 18.39
CA ASN A 12 2.75 -2.28 19.66
C ASN A 12 1.96 -3.26 20.56
N THR A 13 2.34 -3.34 21.85
CA THR A 13 1.75 -4.28 22.81
C THR A 13 0.24 -4.11 22.97
N ILE A 14 -0.27 -2.88 22.94
CA ILE A 14 -1.70 -2.59 23.05
C ILE A 14 -2.44 -3.13 21.82
N THR A 15 -1.93 -2.85 20.62
CA THR A 15 -2.48 -3.37 19.36
C THR A 15 -2.50 -4.90 19.35
N LYS A 16 -1.40 -5.53 19.78
CA LYS A 16 -1.29 -7.00 19.89
C LYS A 16 -2.35 -7.58 20.82
N LYS A 17 -2.55 -6.99 22.00
CA LYS A 17 -3.56 -7.45 22.98
C LYS A 17 -4.98 -7.35 22.40
N ARG A 18 -5.32 -6.22 21.78
CA ARG A 18 -6.65 -6.01 21.17
C ARG A 18 -6.91 -6.99 20.04
N ALA A 19 -5.93 -7.17 19.15
CA ALA A 19 -6.04 -8.11 18.04
C ALA A 19 -6.23 -9.56 18.53
N LEU A 20 -5.43 -10.00 19.49
CA LEU A 20 -5.57 -11.34 20.08
C LEU A 20 -6.94 -11.56 20.73
N HIS A 21 -7.46 -10.58 21.45
CA HIS A 21 -8.77 -10.71 22.08
C HIS A 21 -9.88 -10.96 21.04
N VAL A 22 -9.83 -10.26 19.90
CA VAL A 22 -10.80 -10.46 18.81
C VAL A 22 -10.60 -11.83 18.15
N LEU A 23 -9.36 -12.17 17.78
CA LEU A 23 -9.03 -13.44 17.13
C LEU A 23 -9.46 -14.65 17.99
N ASN A 24 -9.19 -14.61 19.30
CA ASN A 24 -9.59 -15.67 20.22
C ASN A 24 -11.12 -15.83 20.29
N ARG A 25 -11.89 -14.72 20.27
CA ARG A 25 -13.36 -14.79 20.22
C ARG A 25 -13.90 -15.41 18.93
N LEU A 26 -13.14 -15.31 17.84
CA LEU A 26 -13.47 -15.91 16.54
C LEU A 26 -12.92 -17.34 16.40
N GLY A 27 -12.22 -17.88 17.41
CA GLY A 27 -11.58 -19.19 17.32
C GLY A 27 -10.39 -19.23 16.36
N LEU A 28 -9.77 -18.08 16.07
CA LEU A 28 -8.65 -17.96 15.14
C LEU A 28 -7.33 -17.77 15.88
N GLU A 29 -6.32 -18.52 15.47
CA GLU A 29 -4.96 -18.30 15.92
C GLU A 29 -4.33 -17.11 15.17
N ARG A 30 -3.40 -16.39 15.81
CA ARG A 30 -2.67 -15.30 15.17
C ARG A 30 -1.95 -15.74 13.90
N PHE A 31 -1.27 -16.88 13.90
CA PHE A 31 -0.53 -17.35 12.72
C PHE A 31 -1.47 -17.67 11.57
N SER A 32 -2.63 -18.28 11.83
CA SER A 32 -3.67 -18.49 10.82
C SER A 32 -4.13 -17.16 10.20
N ALA A 33 -4.38 -16.13 11.02
CA ALA A 33 -4.77 -14.83 10.51
C ALA A 33 -3.69 -14.16 9.63
N ILE A 34 -2.41 -14.26 10.03
CA ILE A 34 -1.28 -13.75 9.22
C ILE A 34 -1.17 -14.53 7.91
N ASN A 35 -1.31 -15.85 7.94
CA ASN A 35 -1.26 -16.69 6.73
C ASN A 35 -2.41 -16.38 5.77
N MET A 36 -3.64 -16.17 6.30
CA MET A 36 -4.79 -15.74 5.48
C MET A 36 -4.53 -14.38 4.82
N TYR A 37 -3.95 -13.43 5.55
CA TYR A 37 -3.55 -12.13 5.02
C TYR A 37 -2.51 -12.25 3.90
N SER A 38 -1.42 -12.98 4.14
CA SER A 38 -0.37 -13.21 3.14
C SER A 38 -0.90 -13.94 1.91
N LYS A 39 -1.75 -14.95 2.10
CA LYS A 39 -2.40 -15.67 1.00
C LYS A 39 -3.26 -14.72 0.16
N ARG A 40 -4.09 -13.88 0.79
CA ARG A 40 -4.94 -12.93 0.07
C ARG A 40 -4.13 -11.98 -0.80
N ILE A 41 -3.02 -11.47 -0.28
CA ILE A 41 -2.10 -10.60 -1.07
C ILE A 41 -1.50 -11.37 -2.25
N GLY A 42 -1.01 -12.59 -2.02
CA GLY A 42 -0.44 -13.42 -3.07
C GLY A 42 -1.44 -13.75 -4.17
N ASP A 43 -2.68 -14.05 -3.78
CA ASP A 43 -3.74 -14.44 -4.72
C ASP A 43 -4.27 -13.24 -5.53
N THR A 44 -4.35 -12.03 -4.94
CA THR A 44 -4.97 -10.87 -5.61
C THR A 44 -3.99 -9.82 -6.10
N GLY A 45 -2.71 -9.89 -5.72
CA GLY A 45 -1.72 -8.85 -6.02
C GLY A 45 -2.02 -7.48 -5.38
N ALA A 46 -2.85 -7.45 -4.33
CA ALA A 46 -3.33 -6.22 -3.71
C ALA A 46 -3.54 -6.38 -2.21
N LEU A 47 -3.48 -5.26 -1.47
CA LEU A 47 -3.76 -5.27 -0.04
C LEU A 47 -5.26 -5.53 0.23
N PRO A 48 -5.60 -6.29 1.29
CA PRO A 48 -6.98 -6.60 1.64
C PRO A 48 -7.70 -5.47 2.38
N PHE A 49 -7.12 -4.27 2.40
CA PHE A 49 -7.71 -3.06 2.96
C PHE A 49 -7.29 -1.85 2.13
N THR A 50 -8.12 -0.82 2.16
CA THR A 50 -7.78 0.48 1.57
C THR A 50 -6.68 1.13 2.41
N LEU A 51 -5.58 1.49 1.77
CA LEU A 51 -4.55 2.29 2.41
C LEU A 51 -5.08 3.71 2.62
N GLU A 52 -4.92 4.25 3.83
CA GLU A 52 -4.93 5.69 3.99
C GLU A 52 -3.70 6.23 3.26
N MET A 53 -3.94 6.80 2.08
CA MET A 53 -2.87 7.35 1.25
C MET A 53 -2.31 8.58 1.97
N SER A 54 -1.06 8.50 2.44
CA SER A 54 -0.36 9.63 3.07
C SER A 54 -0.17 10.82 2.14
N PHE A 55 -0.41 10.63 0.85
CA PHE A 55 -0.35 11.66 -0.19
C PHE A 55 -1.73 12.23 -0.55
N ALA A 56 -2.79 11.96 0.23
CA ALA A 56 -4.13 12.50 -0.06
C ALA A 56 -4.12 14.04 -0.21
N ASP A 57 -3.32 14.74 0.58
CA ASP A 57 -3.12 16.19 0.45
C ASP A 57 -2.40 16.56 -0.86
N GLN A 58 -1.30 15.85 -1.19
CA GLN A 58 -0.56 16.07 -2.43
C GLN A 58 -1.43 15.80 -3.66
N LEU A 59 -2.26 14.76 -3.62
CA LEU A 59 -3.22 14.44 -4.66
C LEU A 59 -4.26 15.55 -4.83
N ARG A 60 -4.81 16.07 -3.73
CA ARG A 60 -5.75 17.19 -3.79
C ARG A 60 -5.14 18.44 -4.43
N PHE A 61 -3.88 18.77 -4.11
CA PHE A 61 -3.18 19.90 -4.73
C PHE A 61 -2.94 19.66 -6.22
N ALA A 62 -2.47 18.46 -6.59
CA ALA A 62 -2.27 18.08 -7.99
C ALA A 62 -3.58 18.15 -8.79
N GLU A 63 -4.70 17.67 -8.23
CA GLU A 63 -6.01 17.78 -8.86
C GLU A 63 -6.47 19.24 -9.05
N ALA A 64 -6.18 20.10 -8.08
CA ALA A 64 -6.49 21.53 -8.17
C ALA A 64 -5.66 22.23 -9.27
N ASP A 65 -4.40 21.86 -9.42
CA ASP A 65 -3.53 22.36 -10.49
C ASP A 65 -4.00 21.89 -11.87
N VAL A 66 -4.41 20.63 -12.01
CA VAL A 66 -5.03 20.10 -13.23
C VAL A 66 -6.30 20.88 -13.57
N LYS A 67 -7.21 21.07 -12.61
CA LYS A 67 -8.47 21.82 -12.82
C LYS A 67 -8.24 23.28 -13.17
N ALA A 68 -7.21 23.89 -12.62
CA ALA A 68 -6.83 25.27 -12.90
C ALA A 68 -5.97 25.44 -14.17
N GLY A 69 -5.66 24.35 -14.88
CA GLY A 69 -4.82 24.39 -16.08
C GLY A 69 -3.34 24.67 -15.80
N ARG A 70 -2.87 24.54 -14.55
CA ARG A 70 -1.46 24.70 -14.15
C ARG A 70 -0.66 23.41 -14.38
N ILE A 71 -0.84 22.81 -15.55
CA ILE A 71 -0.18 21.57 -15.95
C ILE A 71 0.66 21.79 -17.20
N LYS A 72 1.75 21.04 -17.31
CA LYS A 72 2.58 21.02 -18.51
C LYS A 72 1.97 20.07 -19.54
N SER A 73 1.66 20.58 -20.72
CA SER A 73 1.17 19.78 -21.84
C SER A 73 2.31 19.40 -22.79
N PHE A 74 2.27 18.19 -23.34
CA PHE A 74 3.28 17.72 -24.29
C PHE A 74 2.63 17.36 -25.63
N LYS A 75 3.29 17.69 -26.74
CA LYS A 75 2.80 17.38 -28.09
C LYS A 75 2.95 15.90 -28.46
N THR A 76 3.88 15.18 -27.81
CA THR A 76 4.16 13.77 -28.07
C THR A 76 4.51 13.04 -26.77
N VAL A 77 4.26 11.72 -26.74
CA VAL A 77 4.66 10.85 -25.62
C VAL A 77 6.17 10.88 -25.42
N GLY A 78 6.96 10.95 -26.50
CA GLY A 78 8.42 11.05 -26.41
C GLY A 78 8.90 12.32 -25.68
N ALA A 79 8.22 13.45 -25.87
CA ALA A 79 8.53 14.69 -25.14
C ALA A 79 8.18 14.59 -23.65
N LEU A 80 7.05 13.95 -23.32
CA LEU A 80 6.66 13.68 -21.93
C LEU A 80 7.68 12.77 -21.22
N MET A 81 8.04 11.65 -21.85
CA MET A 81 8.97 10.68 -21.24
C MET A 81 10.37 11.30 -21.05
N LYS A 82 10.84 12.10 -22.01
CA LYS A 82 12.12 12.81 -21.87
C LYS A 82 12.11 13.76 -20.67
N ASP A 83 11.02 14.47 -20.46
CA ASP A 83 10.86 15.39 -19.32
C ASP A 83 10.85 14.62 -17.99
N LEU A 84 10.05 13.56 -17.92
CA LEU A 84 9.91 12.74 -16.72
C LEU A 84 11.22 12.07 -16.30
N TYR A 85 12.04 11.61 -17.25
CA TYR A 85 13.34 11.01 -16.91
C TYR A 85 14.38 12.02 -16.45
N ASN A 86 14.32 13.28 -16.91
CA ASN A 86 15.23 14.31 -16.45
C ASN A 86 14.94 14.75 -15.00
N ASP A 87 13.68 14.60 -14.53
CA ASP A 87 13.27 14.95 -13.16
C ASP A 87 13.68 13.89 -12.10
N VAL A 88 14.26 12.75 -12.50
CA VAL A 88 14.67 11.66 -11.58
C VAL A 88 16.17 11.69 -11.25
N ASP A 89 16.95 12.51 -11.96
CA ASP A 89 18.42 12.56 -11.88
C ASP A 89 19.01 13.75 -11.06
N ASP A 90 18.17 14.51 -10.33
CA ASP A 90 18.57 15.55 -9.35
C ASP A 90 18.00 15.25 -7.94
#